data_AF-A0A0C2CAP0-F1
#
_entry.id   AF-A0A0C2CAP0-F1
#
_cell.length_a   1.000
_cell.length_b   1.000
_cell.length_c   1.000
_cell.angle_alpha   90.00
_cell.angle_beta   90.00
_cell.angle_gamma   90.00
#
_symmetry.space_group_name_H-M   'P 1'
#
loop_
_entity.id
_entity.type
_entity.pdbx_description
1 polymer ?
#
loop_
_entity_poly.entity_id
_entity_poly.type
_entity_poly.pdbx_seq_one_letter_code
_entity_poly.pdbx_strand_id
1 'polypeptide(L)'
;YVHEALLQASLQSFATKHPAFGETVQIVKKTPIAAFRRVLQLIVRHNWTARPLFVDFDGAWNEEEVAKLESNFVKMRPVLPPMVIITNEDPVGSRWTRDGPTPLLLKRIVALAKSVLKVLDMNYENEKAVDIKSALLSVDMSIYDAVIEIFPKMVVRTGVSEKTPLVKDPEALPVVNFDPVDELVYALNAHFQNVALFFWNRYGGDHIGVIWKPYELEVPAKISRCSTHYASKTGASSLLLNKDEVLEGIRILGEHPRFSKFKNAGRAAEQQAKRREDAMERQRNSRFDHFNHTRKLAENEEDDEEIIDAERDHREEQEKPQDLRKKRYKS
;
A
#
# COMPACT_ATOMS: atom_id res chain seq x y z
N TYR A 1 20.32 8.49 1.22
CA TYR A 1 21.67 8.50 0.56
C TYR A 1 22.80 8.81 1.55
N VAL A 2 23.53 9.93 1.52
CA VAL A 2 24.80 10.08 2.33
C VAL A 2 24.62 9.75 3.82
N HIS A 3 23.78 10.49 4.55
CA HIS A 3 23.51 10.23 5.98
C HIS A 3 22.77 8.92 6.28
N GLU A 4 22.33 8.18 5.27
CA GLU A 4 21.72 6.85 5.42
C GLU A 4 22.81 5.77 5.37
N ALA A 5 23.79 5.94 4.47
CA ALA A 5 24.99 5.12 4.45
C ALA A 5 25.85 5.32 5.73
N LEU A 6 25.96 6.56 6.24
CA LEU A 6 26.63 6.82 7.52
C LEU A 6 25.93 6.11 8.69
N LEU A 7 24.61 6.27 8.83
CA LEU A 7 23.85 5.54 9.85
C LEU A 7 23.98 4.02 9.69
N GLN A 8 23.94 3.49 8.47
CA GLN A 8 24.14 2.05 8.21
C GLN A 8 25.55 1.59 8.64
N ALA A 9 26.59 2.39 8.38
CA ALA A 9 27.95 2.09 8.83
C ALA A 9 28.07 2.13 10.36
N SER A 10 27.51 3.15 11.04
CA SER A 10 27.49 3.21 12.51
C SER A 10 26.68 2.07 13.13
N LEU A 11 25.54 1.70 12.55
CA LEU A 11 24.74 0.56 13.00
C LEU A 11 25.46 -0.78 12.79
N GLN A 12 26.18 -0.96 11.68
CA GLN A 12 27.01 -2.15 11.44
C GLN A 12 28.20 -2.21 12.42
N SER A 13 28.88 -1.08 12.64
CA SER A 13 29.97 -0.91 13.63
C SER A 13 29.50 -1.17 15.06
N PHE A 14 28.28 -0.75 15.42
CA PHE A 14 27.68 -1.02 16.73
C PHE A 14 27.27 -2.49 16.87
N ALA A 15 26.67 -3.06 15.83
CA ALA A 15 26.25 -4.47 15.82
C ALA A 15 27.45 -5.42 16.02
N THR A 16 28.59 -5.15 15.39
CA THR A 16 29.80 -5.98 15.57
C THR A 16 30.46 -5.87 16.96
N LYS A 17 30.07 -4.89 17.80
CA LYS A 17 30.64 -4.64 19.15
C LYS A 17 29.73 -5.04 20.34
N HIS A 18 28.40 -4.87 20.27
CA HIS A 18 27.43 -5.16 21.36
C HIS A 18 27.03 -6.68 21.54
N PRO A 19 27.42 -7.53 22.55
CA PRO A 19 27.49 -9.01 22.41
C PRO A 19 26.19 -9.80 22.15
N ALA A 20 25.03 -9.17 22.25
CA ALA A 20 23.76 -9.75 21.81
C ALA A 20 23.46 -9.49 20.31
N PHE A 21 24.48 -9.00 19.59
CA PHE A 21 24.59 -8.73 18.14
C PHE A 21 26.04 -8.94 17.59
N GLY A 22 27.10 -8.89 18.43
CA GLY A 22 28.54 -9.15 18.12
C GLY A 22 29.45 -8.62 19.27
N GLU A 23 30.60 -9.19 19.64
CA GLU A 23 31.07 -9.22 21.05
C GLU A 23 31.70 -7.96 21.76
N THR A 24 31.38 -7.80 23.05
CA THR A 24 31.85 -6.87 24.14
C THR A 24 31.41 -5.37 24.23
N VAL A 25 30.55 -5.08 25.22
CA VAL A 25 30.67 -4.09 26.34
C VAL A 25 29.38 -4.20 27.20
N GLN A 26 29.41 -3.78 28.48
CA GLN A 26 28.45 -4.14 29.54
C GLN A 26 26.97 -3.77 29.28
N ILE A 27 26.19 -4.65 28.63
CA ILE A 27 24.72 -4.68 28.76
C ILE A 27 24.24 -6.12 28.93
N VAL A 28 23.75 -6.46 30.14
CA VAL A 28 23.12 -7.76 30.43
C VAL A 28 21.89 -7.97 29.55
N LYS A 29 21.96 -8.84 28.53
CA LYS A 29 20.85 -9.63 27.95
C LYS A 29 21.35 -10.86 27.21
N LYS A 30 20.70 -12.02 27.44
CA LYS A 30 21.00 -13.31 26.78
C LYS A 30 19.93 -13.76 25.76
N THR A 31 18.86 -12.99 25.54
CA THR A 31 17.74 -13.38 24.65
C THR A 31 17.10 -12.18 23.92
N PRO A 32 16.67 -12.33 22.65
CA PRO A 32 15.98 -11.27 21.90
C PRO A 32 14.68 -10.78 22.56
N ILE A 33 13.89 -11.68 23.14
CA ILE A 33 12.62 -11.32 23.80
C ILE A 33 12.84 -10.37 25.00
N ALA A 34 13.94 -10.56 25.74
CA ALA A 34 14.31 -9.64 26.80
C ALA A 34 14.72 -8.27 26.24
N ALA A 35 15.33 -8.21 25.05
CA ALA A 35 15.73 -6.96 24.39
C ALA A 35 14.50 -6.16 23.98
N PHE A 36 13.57 -6.82 23.29
CA PHE A 36 12.26 -6.28 22.94
C PHE A 36 11.51 -5.72 24.17
N ARG A 37 11.47 -6.47 25.28
CA ARG A 37 10.87 -5.98 26.55
C ARG A 37 11.49 -4.68 27.06
N ARG A 38 12.83 -4.49 26.98
CA ARG A 38 13.46 -3.21 27.37
C ARG A 38 13.11 -2.07 26.42
N VAL A 39 13.01 -2.32 25.12
CA VAL A 39 12.58 -1.30 24.14
C VAL A 39 11.14 -0.84 24.44
N LEU A 40 10.23 -1.77 24.70
CA LEU A 40 8.86 -1.44 25.12
C LEU A 40 8.84 -0.67 26.45
N GLN A 41 9.63 -1.08 27.44
CA GLN A 41 9.76 -0.35 28.72
C GLN A 41 10.28 1.08 28.53
N LEU A 42 11.24 1.30 27.61
CA LEU A 42 11.74 2.63 27.25
C LEU A 42 10.61 3.46 26.62
N ILE A 43 9.90 2.93 25.64
CA ILE A 43 8.77 3.62 24.98
C ILE A 43 7.70 4.06 25.99
N VAL A 44 7.42 3.22 26.98
CA VAL A 44 6.39 3.44 28.00
C VAL A 44 6.82 4.38 29.13
N ARG A 45 8.10 4.36 29.53
CA ARG A 45 8.63 5.17 30.65
C ARG A 45 9.21 6.51 30.22
N HIS A 46 9.66 6.64 28.97
CA HIS A 46 10.29 7.86 28.49
C HIS A 46 9.28 8.99 28.35
N ASN A 47 9.62 10.18 28.86
CA ASN A 47 8.78 11.36 28.74
C ASN A 47 9.07 12.10 27.42
N TRP A 48 8.48 11.57 26.33
CA TRP A 48 8.58 12.14 24.98
C TRP A 48 8.21 13.62 24.88
N THR A 49 7.36 14.17 25.77
CA THR A 49 7.00 15.60 25.68
C THR A 49 8.12 16.51 26.20
N ALA A 50 8.81 16.09 27.26
CA ALA A 50 9.75 16.93 28.00
C ALA A 50 11.24 16.61 27.76
N ARG A 51 11.60 15.45 27.20
CA ARG A 51 12.99 15.06 26.95
C ARG A 51 13.18 14.39 25.59
N PRO A 52 14.25 14.70 24.83
CA PRO A 52 14.65 13.90 23.68
C PRO A 52 15.14 12.52 24.15
N LEU A 53 15.16 11.55 23.25
CA LEU A 53 15.89 10.31 23.45
C LEU A 53 17.30 10.48 22.88
N PHE A 54 18.32 10.42 23.74
CA PHE A 54 19.72 10.38 23.33
C PHE A 54 20.14 8.95 23.00
N VAL A 55 20.74 8.75 21.82
CA VAL A 55 21.32 7.48 21.39
C VAL A 55 22.72 7.75 20.85
N ASP A 56 23.72 7.54 21.71
CA ASP A 56 25.13 7.57 21.33
C ASP A 56 25.59 6.16 20.93
N PHE A 57 26.02 5.99 19.68
CA PHE A 57 26.48 4.70 19.15
C PHE A 57 27.98 4.47 19.36
N ASP A 58 28.76 5.54 19.49
CA ASP A 58 30.23 5.48 19.53
C ASP A 58 30.82 5.90 20.89
N GLY A 59 29.99 6.37 21.82
CA GLY A 59 30.43 6.90 23.12
C GLY A 59 31.17 8.23 22.96
N ALA A 60 30.82 9.00 21.94
CA ALA A 60 31.54 10.21 21.53
C ALA A 60 31.13 11.46 22.34
N TRP A 61 29.96 11.48 22.96
CA TRP A 61 29.43 12.69 23.59
C TRP A 61 29.96 12.96 24.99
N ASN A 62 30.51 14.16 25.17
CA ASN A 62 30.87 14.69 26.48
C ASN A 62 29.66 15.34 27.17
N GLU A 63 29.70 15.48 28.50
CA GLU A 63 28.62 16.08 29.30
C GLU A 63 28.26 17.51 28.84
N GLU A 64 29.26 18.31 28.42
CA GLU A 64 29.01 19.62 27.81
C GLU A 64 28.22 19.57 26.51
N GLU A 65 28.42 18.53 25.69
CA GLU A 65 27.76 18.37 24.39
C GLU A 65 26.32 17.94 24.58
N VAL A 66 26.08 17.01 25.52
CA VAL A 66 24.73 16.66 25.98
C VAL A 66 23.99 17.91 26.48
N ALA A 67 24.62 18.74 27.33
CA ALA A 67 24.02 19.99 27.81
C ALA A 67 23.71 21.00 26.68
N LYS A 68 24.59 21.11 25.66
CA LYS A 68 24.35 21.93 24.46
C LYS A 68 23.15 21.38 23.65
N LEU A 69 23.04 20.07 23.48
CA LEU A 69 21.93 19.41 22.79
C LEU A 69 20.60 19.57 23.56
N GLU A 70 20.59 19.43 24.88
CA GLU A 70 19.41 19.69 25.71
C GLU A 70 18.94 21.16 25.62
N SER A 71 19.87 22.12 25.68
CA SER A 71 19.56 23.54 25.51
C SER A 71 18.93 23.82 24.14
N ASN A 72 19.45 23.19 23.08
CA ASN A 72 18.92 23.32 21.73
C ASN A 72 17.53 22.66 21.58
N PHE A 73 17.31 21.49 22.20
CA PHE A 73 16.00 20.84 22.26
C PHE A 73 14.95 21.75 22.91
N VAL A 74 15.25 22.36 24.07
CA VAL A 74 14.31 23.26 24.76
C VAL A 74 13.95 24.46 23.89
N LYS A 75 14.92 25.09 23.23
CA LYS A 75 14.70 26.22 22.30
C LYS A 75 13.84 25.82 21.10
N MET A 76 14.12 24.67 20.49
CA MET A 76 13.45 24.20 19.28
C MET A 76 12.13 23.46 19.55
N ARG A 77 11.79 23.17 20.81
CA ARG A 77 10.66 22.29 21.17
C ARG A 77 9.32 22.63 20.49
N PRO A 78 8.93 23.92 20.30
CA PRO A 78 7.68 24.27 19.63
C PRO A 78 7.58 23.80 18.16
N VAL A 79 8.72 23.56 17.50
CA VAL A 79 8.82 23.19 16.08
C VAL A 79 9.15 21.70 15.90
N LEU A 80 9.68 21.05 16.94
CA LEU A 80 10.11 19.65 16.90
C LEU A 80 8.93 18.66 16.95
N PRO A 81 9.05 17.49 16.29
CA PRO A 81 8.02 16.45 16.31
C PRO A 81 7.77 15.90 17.74
N PRO A 82 6.65 15.21 17.97
CA PRO A 82 6.28 14.71 19.30
C PRO A 82 7.32 13.73 19.87
N MET A 83 7.88 12.88 19.02
CA MET A 83 8.99 11.98 19.30
C MET A 83 10.28 12.59 18.73
N VAL A 84 11.31 12.74 19.54
CA VAL A 84 12.62 13.27 19.13
C VAL A 84 13.70 12.27 19.54
N ILE A 85 14.53 11.86 18.60
CA ILE A 85 15.61 10.87 18.81
C ILE A 85 16.91 11.48 18.28
N ILE A 86 17.73 11.99 19.20
CA ILE A 86 19.01 12.62 18.89
C ILE A 86 20.06 11.52 18.78
N THR A 87 20.84 11.57 17.70
CA THR A 87 21.96 10.65 17.41
C THR A 87 23.17 11.46 16.95
N ASN A 88 24.36 10.86 16.92
CA ASN A 88 25.59 11.51 16.48
C ASN A 88 25.46 12.10 15.06
N GLU A 89 24.64 11.46 14.21
CA GLU A 89 24.32 11.85 12.82
C GLU A 89 23.11 12.80 12.68
N ASP A 90 22.32 13.01 13.74
CA ASP A 90 21.16 13.92 13.77
C ASP A 90 21.09 14.64 15.13
N PRO A 91 21.79 15.78 15.29
CA PRO A 91 21.78 16.57 16.51
C PRO A 91 20.44 17.31 16.74
N VAL A 92 19.56 17.38 15.73
CA VAL A 92 18.21 17.97 15.86
C VAL A 92 17.20 16.92 16.31
N GLY A 93 17.46 15.65 15.98
CA GLY A 93 16.69 14.48 16.37
C GLY A 93 15.29 14.39 15.73
N SER A 94 15.08 15.09 14.61
CA SER A 94 13.80 15.13 13.89
C SER A 94 13.82 14.40 12.55
N ARG A 95 14.99 13.94 12.06
CA ARG A 95 15.14 13.47 10.67
C ARG A 95 14.35 12.21 10.36
N TRP A 96 14.16 11.33 11.35
CA TRP A 96 13.34 10.12 11.24
C TRP A 96 11.91 10.27 11.81
N THR A 97 11.60 11.39 12.45
CA THR A 97 10.31 11.59 13.14
C THR A 97 9.49 12.79 12.63
N ARG A 98 10.02 13.55 11.65
CA ARG A 98 9.37 14.71 11.02
C ARG A 98 7.99 14.38 10.44
N ASP A 99 7.91 13.28 9.70
CA ASP A 99 6.71 12.89 8.95
C ASP A 99 5.72 12.07 9.82
N GLY A 100 6.14 11.73 11.05
CA GLY A 100 5.37 11.00 12.05
C GLY A 100 6.27 10.33 13.10
N PRO A 101 5.76 9.93 14.28
CA PRO A 101 4.35 9.85 14.65
C PRO A 101 3.74 11.18 15.10
N THR A 102 2.48 11.42 14.74
CA THR A 102 1.67 12.52 15.30
C THR A 102 1.39 12.28 16.79
N PRO A 103 0.96 13.30 17.58
CA PRO A 103 0.73 13.13 19.02
C PRO A 103 -0.28 12.01 19.37
N LEU A 104 -1.29 11.80 18.52
CA LEU A 104 -2.29 10.75 18.68
C LEU A 104 -1.70 9.37 18.39
N LEU A 105 -0.90 9.24 17.32
CA LEU A 105 -0.20 8.01 16.99
C LEU A 105 0.82 7.64 18.08
N LEU A 106 1.57 8.61 18.61
CA LEU A 106 2.51 8.40 19.71
C LEU A 106 1.80 7.90 20.97
N LYS A 107 0.67 8.51 21.36
CA LYS A 107 -0.15 8.01 22.48
C LYS A 107 -0.63 6.57 22.25
N ARG A 108 -1.05 6.23 21.01
CA ARG A 108 -1.47 4.88 20.63
C ARG A 108 -0.31 3.87 20.70
N ILE A 109 0.88 4.23 20.21
CA ILE A 109 2.10 3.41 20.32
C ILE A 109 2.43 3.12 21.79
N VAL A 110 2.40 4.14 22.66
CA VAL A 110 2.64 3.97 24.10
C VAL A 110 1.56 3.08 24.76
N ALA A 111 0.30 3.22 24.38
CA ALA A 111 -0.79 2.38 24.89
C ALA A 111 -0.65 0.91 24.46
N LEU A 112 -0.32 0.66 23.19
CA LEU A 112 -0.05 -0.69 22.68
C LEU A 112 1.18 -1.30 23.36
N ALA A 113 2.26 -0.53 23.53
CA ALA A 113 3.46 -0.99 24.24
C ALA A 113 3.17 -1.36 25.71
N LYS A 114 2.29 -0.61 26.41
CA LYS A 114 1.80 -0.98 27.75
C LYS A 114 1.03 -2.30 27.75
N SER A 115 0.14 -2.51 26.76
CA SER A 115 -0.63 -3.74 26.62
C SER A 115 0.28 -4.95 26.39
N VAL A 116 1.23 -4.84 25.45
CA VAL A 116 2.21 -5.89 25.15
C VAL A 116 3.11 -6.19 26.35
N LEU A 117 3.57 -5.17 27.09
CA LEU A 117 4.32 -5.39 28.33
C LEU A 117 3.52 -6.19 29.35
N LYS A 118 2.23 -5.88 29.54
CA LYS A 118 1.36 -6.63 30.45
C LYS A 118 1.28 -8.11 30.06
N VAL A 119 1.17 -8.42 28.77
CA VAL A 119 1.18 -9.81 28.27
C VAL A 119 2.55 -10.47 28.49
N LEU A 120 3.65 -9.78 28.24
CA LEU A 120 5.01 -10.31 28.47
C LEU A 120 5.31 -10.54 29.96
N ASP A 121 4.83 -9.67 30.83
CA ASP A 121 4.99 -9.78 32.28
C ASP A 121 4.12 -10.93 32.83
N MET A 122 2.88 -11.08 32.35
CA MET A 122 2.04 -12.26 32.63
C MET A 122 2.71 -13.58 32.20
N ASN A 123 3.40 -13.62 31.06
CA ASN A 123 4.17 -14.80 30.63
C ASN A 123 5.42 -15.09 31.48
N TYR A 124 5.90 -14.10 32.23
CA TYR A 124 7.05 -14.24 33.11
C TYR A 124 6.63 -14.68 34.53
N GLU A 125 5.43 -14.31 34.96
CA GLU A 125 4.88 -14.59 36.29
C GLU A 125 4.08 -15.91 36.36
N ASN A 126 3.53 -16.42 35.26
CA ASN A 126 2.71 -17.63 35.25
C ASN A 126 3.47 -18.86 34.74
N GLU A 127 3.26 -20.03 35.36
CA GLU A 127 3.82 -21.32 34.90
C GLU A 127 3.25 -21.78 33.54
N LYS A 128 2.07 -21.29 33.15
CA LYS A 128 1.46 -21.60 31.85
C LYS A 128 1.93 -20.58 30.81
N ALA A 129 2.69 -21.06 29.82
CA ALA A 129 3.03 -20.28 28.64
C ALA A 129 1.75 -19.84 27.91
N VAL A 130 1.53 -18.53 27.81
CA VAL A 130 0.54 -17.96 26.90
C VAL A 130 1.15 -17.99 25.50
N ASP A 131 0.33 -18.15 24.46
CA ASP A 131 0.81 -17.99 23.10
C ASP A 131 1.15 -16.51 22.81
N ILE A 132 2.42 -16.16 23.07
CA ILE A 132 2.99 -14.85 22.79
C ILE A 132 2.86 -14.52 21.29
N LYS A 133 2.90 -15.52 20.39
CA LYS A 133 2.89 -15.27 18.94
C LYS A 133 1.52 -14.79 18.49
N SER A 134 0.43 -15.45 18.86
CA SER A 134 -0.91 -14.92 18.55
C SER A 134 -1.15 -13.59 19.25
N ALA A 135 -0.81 -13.44 20.54
CA ALA A 135 -1.02 -12.19 21.27
C ALA A 135 -0.25 -10.97 20.74
N LEU A 136 0.91 -11.17 20.08
CA LEU A 136 1.68 -10.10 19.43
C LEU A 136 1.23 -9.80 18.00
N LEU A 137 0.70 -10.79 17.28
CA LEU A 137 0.32 -10.66 15.87
C LEU A 137 -1.19 -10.38 15.67
N SER A 138 -2.03 -10.63 16.68
CA SER A 138 -3.45 -10.32 16.64
C SER A 138 -3.67 -8.81 16.64
N VAL A 139 -4.18 -8.28 15.52
CA VAL A 139 -4.65 -6.90 15.44
C VAL A 139 -6.15 -6.90 15.71
N ASP A 140 -6.57 -6.19 16.76
CA ASP A 140 -7.98 -5.90 16.97
C ASP A 140 -8.44 -4.89 15.91
N MET A 141 -9.41 -5.32 15.09
CA MET A 141 -9.99 -4.50 14.03
C MET A 141 -11.29 -3.79 14.46
N SER A 142 -11.84 -4.10 15.64
CA SER A 142 -13.09 -3.49 16.15
C SER A 142 -12.95 -2.01 16.51
N ILE A 143 -11.71 -1.53 16.66
CA ILE A 143 -11.33 -0.14 16.97
C ILE A 143 -11.38 0.81 15.75
N TYR A 144 -11.69 0.30 14.56
CA TYR A 144 -11.79 1.07 13.33
C TYR A 144 -13.25 1.31 12.95
N ASP A 145 -13.55 2.49 12.41
CA ASP A 145 -14.91 2.83 11.95
C ASP A 145 -15.31 2.04 10.69
N ALA A 146 -14.34 1.65 9.88
CA ALA A 146 -14.49 0.77 8.72
C ALA A 146 -13.20 -0.01 8.46
N VAL A 147 -13.31 -1.12 7.74
CA VAL A 147 -12.18 -1.98 7.36
C VAL A 147 -12.23 -2.24 5.86
N ILE A 148 -11.10 -2.08 5.19
CA ILE A 148 -10.90 -2.46 3.79
C ILE A 148 -10.15 -3.78 3.77
N GLU A 149 -10.80 -4.82 3.27
CA GLU A 149 -10.19 -6.14 3.04
C GLU A 149 -9.40 -6.12 1.72
N ILE A 150 -8.13 -6.54 1.78
CA ILE A 150 -7.24 -6.67 0.63
C ILE A 150 -7.21 -8.14 0.22
N PHE A 151 -7.39 -8.43 -1.06
CA PHE A 151 -7.18 -9.78 -1.58
C PHE A 151 -5.75 -10.28 -1.26
N PRO A 152 -5.57 -11.44 -0.58
CA PRO A 152 -4.25 -11.90 -0.14
C PRO A 152 -3.20 -12.01 -1.25
N LYS A 153 -3.61 -12.24 -2.50
CA LYS A 153 -2.75 -12.27 -3.69
C LYS A 153 -2.07 -10.92 -4.01
N MET A 154 -2.56 -9.82 -3.46
CA MET A 154 -2.00 -8.47 -3.63
C MET A 154 -0.96 -8.14 -2.55
N VAL A 155 -0.88 -8.94 -1.47
CA VAL A 155 0.02 -8.69 -0.34
C VAL A 155 1.42 -9.21 -0.68
N VAL A 156 2.22 -8.37 -1.34
CA VAL A 156 3.56 -8.76 -1.85
C VAL A 156 4.60 -8.99 -0.73
N ARG A 157 4.41 -8.40 0.46
CA ARG A 157 5.30 -8.56 1.63
C ARG A 157 4.80 -9.59 2.63
N THR A 158 4.27 -10.71 2.12
CA THR A 158 4.18 -11.93 2.93
C THR A 158 5.59 -12.42 3.26
N GLY A 159 5.74 -13.15 4.38
CA GLY A 159 7.05 -13.42 4.99
C GLY A 159 8.09 -14.05 4.06
N VAL A 160 9.39 -13.86 4.39
CA VAL A 160 10.54 -14.28 3.58
C VAL A 160 10.37 -15.70 3.04
N SER A 161 10.04 -15.82 1.76
CA SER A 161 10.10 -17.09 1.04
C SER A 161 11.56 -17.41 0.78
N GLU A 162 12.08 -18.45 1.44
CA GLU A 162 13.42 -19.01 1.16
C GLU A 162 13.56 -19.50 -0.29
N LYS A 163 12.43 -19.72 -0.98
CA LYS A 163 12.39 -20.09 -2.39
C LYS A 163 12.55 -18.84 -3.25
N THR A 164 13.69 -18.74 -3.93
CA THR A 164 13.85 -17.86 -5.09
C THR A 164 12.75 -18.15 -6.11
N PRO A 165 11.99 -17.15 -6.58
CA PRO A 165 10.97 -17.38 -7.58
C PRO A 165 11.63 -17.82 -8.90
N LEU A 166 11.18 -18.95 -9.44
CA LEU A 166 11.56 -19.39 -10.77
C LEU A 166 11.09 -18.35 -11.80
N VAL A 167 12.05 -17.67 -12.43
CA VAL A 167 11.80 -16.75 -13.54
C VAL A 167 11.26 -17.57 -14.71
N LYS A 168 9.98 -17.34 -15.05
CA LYS A 168 9.29 -18.12 -16.09
C LYS A 168 9.73 -17.74 -17.50
N ASP A 169 10.02 -16.46 -17.72
CA ASP A 169 10.46 -15.90 -18.99
C ASP A 169 11.75 -15.08 -18.76
N PRO A 170 12.92 -15.50 -19.29
CA PRO A 170 14.18 -14.79 -19.09
C PRO A 170 14.28 -13.47 -19.86
N GLU A 171 13.44 -13.26 -20.88
CA GLU A 171 13.34 -11.98 -21.62
C GLU A 171 12.41 -10.96 -20.93
N ALA A 172 11.56 -11.40 -20.00
CA ALA A 172 10.64 -10.51 -19.30
C ALA A 172 11.37 -9.77 -18.16
N LEU A 173 11.52 -8.44 -18.30
CA LEU A 173 12.08 -7.61 -17.23
C LEU A 173 11.24 -7.75 -15.94
N PRO A 174 11.83 -8.16 -14.81
CA PRO A 174 11.09 -8.35 -13.57
C PRO A 174 10.60 -7.00 -13.04
N VAL A 175 9.32 -6.95 -12.65
CA VAL A 175 8.75 -5.77 -11.99
C VAL A 175 9.29 -5.69 -10.57
N VAL A 176 10.35 -4.91 -10.38
CA VAL A 176 10.98 -4.67 -9.07
C VAL A 176 10.30 -3.53 -8.31
N ASN A 177 10.29 -3.61 -6.98
CA ASN A 177 9.80 -2.57 -6.06
C ASN A 177 8.35 -2.11 -6.23
N PHE A 178 7.54 -2.80 -7.03
CA PHE A 178 6.11 -2.54 -7.13
C PHE A 178 5.36 -3.20 -5.98
N ASP A 179 4.67 -2.38 -5.19
CA ASP A 179 3.79 -2.84 -4.12
C ASP A 179 2.40 -2.22 -4.32
N PRO A 180 1.39 -3.03 -4.68
CA PRO A 180 0.07 -2.51 -5.03
C PRO A 180 -0.69 -1.98 -3.81
N VAL A 181 -0.34 -2.43 -2.60
CA VAL A 181 -0.96 -1.95 -1.35
C VAL A 181 -0.38 -0.60 -0.97
N ASP A 182 0.93 -0.41 -1.08
CA ASP A 182 1.55 0.91 -0.89
C ASP A 182 1.03 1.93 -1.94
N GLU A 183 0.87 1.56 -3.21
CA GLU A 183 0.25 2.45 -4.23
C GLU A 183 -1.21 2.81 -3.88
N LEU A 184 -2.02 1.82 -3.47
CA LEU A 184 -3.41 2.06 -3.06
C LEU A 184 -3.47 3.01 -1.86
N VAL A 185 -2.65 2.78 -0.83
CA VAL A 185 -2.69 3.62 0.37
C VAL A 185 -2.11 5.01 0.13
N TYR A 186 -1.14 5.17 -0.78
CA TYR A 186 -0.71 6.48 -1.26
C TYR A 186 -1.89 7.25 -1.89
N ALA A 187 -2.66 6.60 -2.77
CA ALA A 187 -3.84 7.20 -3.40
C ALA A 187 -4.96 7.50 -2.39
N LEU A 188 -5.23 6.59 -1.44
CA LEU A 188 -6.21 6.80 -0.37
C LEU A 188 -5.87 8.03 0.48
N ASN A 189 -4.59 8.21 0.83
CA ASN A 189 -4.16 9.42 1.54
C ASN A 189 -4.29 10.67 0.65
N ALA A 190 -3.89 10.62 -0.63
CA ALA A 190 -3.99 11.76 -1.53
C ALA A 190 -5.43 12.29 -1.69
N HIS A 191 -6.45 11.42 -1.64
CA HIS A 191 -7.85 11.80 -1.81
C HIS A 191 -8.64 12.01 -0.51
N PHE A 192 -8.35 11.23 0.54
CA PHE A 192 -9.20 11.15 1.74
C PHE A 192 -8.48 11.41 3.07
N GLN A 193 -7.17 11.73 3.07
CA GLN A 193 -6.43 12.09 4.31
C GLN A 193 -7.01 13.34 5.00
N ASN A 194 -7.78 14.18 4.31
CA ASN A 194 -8.50 15.29 4.93
C ASN A 194 -9.54 14.80 5.95
N VAL A 195 -10.35 13.78 5.59
CA VAL A 195 -11.50 13.28 6.38
C VAL A 195 -11.23 12.01 7.18
N ALA A 196 -10.29 11.18 6.74
CA ALA A 196 -10.01 9.87 7.33
C ALA A 196 -8.52 9.67 7.66
N LEU A 197 -8.24 8.63 8.43
CA LEU A 197 -6.90 8.10 8.72
C LEU A 197 -6.87 6.62 8.34
N PHE A 198 -5.85 6.22 7.56
CA PHE A 198 -5.66 4.85 7.09
C PHE A 198 -4.54 4.15 7.84
N PHE A 199 -4.79 2.94 8.32
CA PHE A 199 -3.88 2.13 9.13
C PHE A 199 -3.72 0.75 8.49
N TRP A 200 -2.51 0.40 8.04
CA TRP A 200 -2.23 -0.90 7.41
C TRP A 200 -0.93 -1.49 7.95
N ASN A 201 -0.83 -2.81 7.94
CA ASN A 201 0.44 -3.49 8.18
C ASN A 201 1.16 -3.70 6.84
N ARG A 202 2.20 -2.88 6.60
CA ARG A 202 3.06 -2.97 5.41
C ARG A 202 3.77 -4.32 5.26
N TYR A 203 3.95 -5.07 6.34
CA TYR A 203 4.68 -6.34 6.39
C TYR A 203 3.71 -7.53 6.47
N GLY A 204 2.85 -7.66 5.45
CA GLY A 204 1.97 -8.83 5.30
C GLY A 204 0.54 -8.65 5.82
N GLY A 205 0.08 -7.42 6.04
CA GLY A 205 -1.33 -7.15 6.36
C GLY A 205 -2.23 -7.25 5.14
N ASP A 206 -3.32 -7.97 5.29
CA ASP A 206 -4.45 -8.12 4.36
C ASP A 206 -5.63 -7.19 4.70
N HIS A 207 -5.50 -6.33 5.72
CA HIS A 207 -6.55 -5.39 6.13
C HIS A 207 -6.00 -3.96 6.27
N ILE A 208 -6.82 -2.96 5.88
CA ILE A 208 -6.61 -1.54 6.16
C ILE A 208 -7.73 -1.06 7.06
N GLY A 209 -7.39 -0.63 8.28
CA GLY A 209 -8.34 0.03 9.19
C GLY A 209 -8.51 1.50 8.84
N VAL A 210 -9.76 1.99 8.87
CA VAL A 210 -10.12 3.38 8.61
C VAL A 210 -10.68 4.01 9.89
N ILE A 211 -10.22 5.22 10.23
CA ILE A 211 -10.79 6.02 11.34
C ILE A 211 -11.21 7.38 10.80
N TRP A 212 -12.45 7.78 11.07
CA TRP A 212 -12.93 9.12 10.74
C TRP A 212 -12.31 10.16 11.67
N LYS A 213 -11.91 11.30 11.10
CA LYS A 213 -11.39 12.40 11.92
C LYS A 213 -12.55 13.03 12.68
N PRO A 214 -12.53 13.08 14.03
CA PRO A 214 -13.69 13.51 14.82
C PRO A 214 -14.06 14.98 14.56
N TYR A 215 -13.07 15.80 14.24
CA TYR A 215 -13.24 17.21 13.87
C TYR A 215 -13.73 17.43 12.43
N GLU A 216 -13.90 16.36 11.64
CA GLU A 216 -14.46 16.39 10.28
C GLU A 216 -15.87 15.80 10.23
N LEU A 217 -16.44 15.31 11.35
CA LEU A 217 -17.80 14.75 11.37
C LEU A 217 -18.88 15.83 11.15
N GLU A 218 -18.67 17.02 11.70
CA GLU A 218 -19.48 18.22 11.47
C GLU A 218 -18.56 19.42 11.25
N VAL A 219 -18.76 20.15 10.15
CA VAL A 219 -17.88 21.24 9.73
C VAL A 219 -18.70 22.45 9.24
N PRO A 220 -18.22 23.70 9.37
CA PRO A 220 -18.92 24.87 8.85
C PRO A 220 -19.11 24.80 7.33
N ALA A 221 -20.27 25.24 6.83
CA ALA A 221 -20.60 25.23 5.42
C ALA A 221 -19.62 26.07 4.58
N LYS A 222 -18.79 25.39 3.79
CA LYS A 222 -17.81 25.98 2.86
C LYS A 222 -17.77 25.15 1.58
N ILE A 223 -17.70 25.82 0.44
CA ILE A 223 -17.70 25.18 -0.90
C ILE A 223 -16.60 24.12 -1.03
N SER A 224 -15.43 24.35 -0.43
CA SER A 224 -14.29 23.42 -0.43
C SER A 224 -14.49 22.14 0.41
N ARG A 225 -15.61 21.99 1.11
CA ARG A 225 -15.98 20.79 1.89
C ARG A 225 -17.15 20.00 1.28
N CYS A 226 -17.83 20.54 0.27
CA CYS A 226 -19.01 19.92 -0.34
C CYS A 226 -18.72 18.63 -1.14
N SER A 227 -17.46 18.21 -1.29
CA SER A 227 -17.05 16.97 -1.98
C SER A 227 -17.06 15.73 -1.09
N THR A 228 -17.16 15.90 0.23
CA THR A 228 -17.17 14.81 1.23
C THR A 228 -18.23 15.02 2.30
N HIS A 229 -18.90 16.17 2.31
CA HIS A 229 -19.86 16.57 3.32
C HIS A 229 -21.17 17.04 2.69
N TYR A 230 -22.29 16.71 3.31
CA TYR A 230 -23.63 17.06 2.87
C TYR A 230 -24.34 17.97 3.89
N ALA A 231 -25.28 18.79 3.41
CA ALA A 231 -26.14 19.58 4.29
C ALA A 231 -27.31 18.72 4.77
N SER A 232 -27.49 18.58 6.08
CA SER A 232 -28.64 17.84 6.65
C SER A 232 -29.99 18.50 6.35
N LYS A 233 -30.00 19.82 6.15
CA LYS A 233 -31.19 20.63 5.82
C LYS A 233 -30.81 21.75 4.85
N THR A 234 -31.75 22.16 4.00
CA THR A 234 -31.63 23.37 3.18
C THR A 234 -31.44 24.59 4.08
N GLY A 235 -30.34 25.33 3.86
CA GLY A 235 -29.96 26.47 4.70
C GLY A 235 -29.20 26.13 6.00
N ALA A 236 -28.78 24.88 6.20
CA ALA A 236 -27.91 24.52 7.33
C ALA A 236 -26.55 25.26 7.28
N SER A 237 -26.10 25.76 8.43
CA SER A 237 -24.80 26.44 8.59
C SER A 237 -23.63 25.45 8.77
N SER A 238 -23.92 24.18 9.05
CA SER A 238 -22.96 23.08 9.12
C SER A 238 -23.26 21.99 8.09
N LEU A 239 -22.22 21.26 7.70
CA LEU A 239 -22.24 20.09 6.84
C LEU A 239 -21.78 18.87 7.64
N LEU A 240 -22.42 17.74 7.42
CA LEU A 240 -22.09 16.45 8.03
C LEU A 240 -21.27 15.59 7.06
N LEU A 241 -20.36 14.77 7.58
CA LEU A 241 -19.56 13.87 6.76
C LEU A 241 -20.43 12.81 6.07
N ASN A 242 -20.39 12.75 4.73
CA ASN A 242 -21.06 11.71 3.96
C ASN A 242 -20.22 10.43 3.96
N LYS A 243 -20.34 9.63 5.02
CA LYS A 243 -19.54 8.40 5.19
C LYS A 243 -19.71 7.43 4.02
N ASP A 244 -20.93 7.29 3.51
CA ASP A 244 -21.24 6.32 2.46
C ASP A 244 -20.61 6.70 1.11
N GLU A 245 -20.64 7.99 0.74
CA GLU A 245 -19.97 8.50 -0.46
C GLU A 245 -18.44 8.39 -0.38
N VAL A 246 -17.84 8.61 0.80
CA VAL A 246 -16.40 8.40 0.99
C VAL A 246 -16.05 6.92 0.90
N LEU A 247 -16.86 6.01 1.47
CA LEU A 247 -16.64 4.57 1.34
C LEU A 247 -16.81 4.07 -0.10
N GLU A 248 -17.77 4.61 -0.86
CA GLU A 248 -17.92 4.32 -2.29
C GLU A 248 -16.72 4.85 -3.10
N GLY A 249 -16.23 6.05 -2.81
CA GLY A 249 -15.02 6.59 -3.41
C GLY A 249 -13.77 5.76 -3.12
N ILE A 250 -13.65 5.22 -1.90
CA ILE A 250 -12.61 4.25 -1.51
C ILE A 250 -12.73 2.96 -2.33
N ARG A 251 -13.95 2.43 -2.52
CA ARG A 251 -14.19 1.23 -3.34
C ARG A 251 -13.76 1.43 -4.79
N ILE A 252 -14.21 2.52 -5.41
CA ILE A 252 -13.87 2.88 -6.80
C ILE A 252 -12.34 3.04 -6.97
N LEU A 253 -11.65 3.58 -5.98
CA LEU A 253 -10.19 3.70 -5.99
C LEU A 253 -9.48 2.32 -5.92
N GLY A 254 -10.02 1.39 -5.14
CA GLY A 254 -9.57 -0.01 -5.10
C GLY A 254 -9.81 -0.77 -6.41
N GLU A 255 -10.86 -0.42 -7.15
CA GLU A 255 -11.20 -0.98 -8.46
C GLU A 255 -10.44 -0.32 -9.64
N HIS A 256 -9.67 0.74 -9.38
CA HIS A 256 -9.18 1.68 -10.40
C HIS A 256 -8.30 1.02 -11.50
N PRO A 257 -8.34 1.47 -12.77
CA PRO A 257 -8.01 0.64 -13.94
C PRO A 257 -6.55 0.19 -14.16
N ARG A 258 -5.61 0.46 -13.26
CA ARG A 258 -4.24 -0.09 -13.38
C ARG A 258 -4.26 -1.62 -13.26
N PHE A 259 -5.12 -2.20 -12.42
CA PHE A 259 -5.25 -3.65 -12.26
C PHE A 259 -6.23 -4.30 -13.26
N SER A 260 -7.25 -3.57 -13.74
CA SER A 260 -8.19 -4.12 -14.73
C SER A 260 -7.56 -4.34 -16.11
N LYS A 261 -6.54 -3.54 -16.47
CA LYS A 261 -5.70 -3.77 -17.67
C LYS A 261 -5.13 -5.19 -17.70
N PHE A 262 -4.67 -5.71 -16.57
CA PHE A 262 -4.08 -7.06 -16.50
C PHE A 262 -5.12 -8.17 -16.37
N LYS A 263 -6.29 -7.93 -15.73
CA LYS A 263 -7.40 -8.91 -15.69
C LYS A 263 -7.81 -9.39 -17.09
N ASN A 264 -7.76 -8.51 -18.09
CA ASN A 264 -8.17 -8.81 -19.47
C ASN A 264 -7.01 -8.84 -20.48
N ALA A 265 -5.76 -8.65 -20.07
CA ALA A 265 -4.60 -8.59 -20.98
C ALA A 265 -4.45 -9.87 -21.80
N GLY A 266 -4.51 -11.05 -21.16
CA GLY A 266 -4.45 -12.34 -21.86
C GLY A 266 -5.59 -12.52 -22.86
N ARG A 267 -6.83 -12.21 -22.44
CA ARG A 267 -8.03 -12.34 -23.28
C ARG A 267 -8.04 -11.36 -24.47
N ALA A 268 -7.44 -10.18 -24.30
CA ALA A 268 -7.24 -9.20 -25.36
C ALA A 268 -6.12 -9.62 -26.33
N ALA A 269 -5.03 -10.20 -25.82
CA ALA A 269 -3.94 -10.74 -26.64
C ALA A 269 -4.42 -11.94 -27.49
N GLU A 270 -5.18 -12.85 -26.90
CA GLU A 270 -5.82 -14.00 -27.57
C GLU A 270 -6.78 -13.54 -28.68
N GLN A 271 -7.64 -12.54 -28.41
CA GLN A 271 -8.48 -11.95 -29.46
C GLN A 271 -7.69 -11.23 -30.56
N GLN A 272 -6.55 -10.60 -30.24
CA GLN A 272 -5.69 -9.99 -31.25
C GLN A 272 -4.93 -11.03 -32.08
N ALA A 273 -4.52 -12.15 -31.48
CA ALA A 273 -3.92 -13.28 -32.18
C ALA A 273 -4.92 -13.88 -33.18
N LYS A 274 -6.14 -14.19 -32.73
CA LYS A 274 -7.20 -14.72 -33.61
C LYS A 274 -7.51 -13.79 -34.78
N ARG A 275 -7.63 -12.47 -34.55
CA ARG A 275 -7.82 -11.49 -35.64
C ARG A 275 -6.66 -11.43 -36.64
N ARG A 276 -5.41 -11.74 -36.22
CA ARG A 276 -4.26 -11.83 -37.13
C ARG A 276 -4.31 -13.10 -37.95
N GLU A 277 -4.74 -14.21 -37.36
CA GLU A 277 -4.95 -15.50 -38.02
C GLU A 277 -6.07 -15.38 -39.07
N ASP A 278 -7.26 -14.89 -38.69
CA ASP A 278 -8.39 -14.63 -39.60
C ASP A 278 -7.99 -13.71 -40.78
N ALA A 279 -7.14 -12.70 -40.53
CA ALA A 279 -6.67 -11.78 -41.56
C ALA A 279 -5.66 -12.43 -42.53
N MET A 280 -4.76 -13.26 -42.01
CA MET A 280 -3.81 -14.05 -42.82
C MET A 280 -4.56 -15.09 -43.67
N GLU A 281 -5.58 -15.74 -43.12
CA GLU A 281 -6.41 -16.70 -43.84
C GLU A 281 -7.22 -16.03 -44.96
N ARG A 282 -7.83 -14.86 -44.71
CA ARG A 282 -8.49 -14.07 -45.77
C ARG A 282 -7.53 -13.67 -46.89
N GLN A 283 -6.30 -13.28 -46.57
CA GLN A 283 -5.28 -12.99 -47.59
C GLN A 283 -4.86 -14.24 -48.37
N ARG A 284 -4.82 -15.41 -47.71
CA ARG A 284 -4.52 -16.69 -48.35
C ARG A 284 -5.63 -17.10 -49.31
N ASN A 285 -6.89 -17.04 -48.87
CA ASN A 285 -8.04 -17.39 -49.68
C ASN A 285 -8.19 -16.41 -50.85
N SER A 286 -8.16 -15.09 -50.63
CA SER A 286 -8.21 -14.11 -51.72
C SER A 286 -7.12 -14.31 -52.79
N ARG A 287 -5.92 -14.76 -52.42
CA ARG A 287 -4.86 -15.13 -53.38
C ARG A 287 -5.14 -16.44 -54.11
N PHE A 288 -5.78 -17.40 -53.45
CA PHE A 288 -6.21 -18.67 -54.03
C PHE A 288 -7.39 -18.50 -54.99
N ASP A 289 -8.38 -17.70 -54.61
CA ASP A 289 -9.55 -17.34 -55.41
C ASP A 289 -9.12 -16.59 -56.68
N HIS A 290 -8.22 -15.61 -56.53
CA HIS A 290 -7.63 -14.91 -57.69
C HIS A 290 -6.85 -15.86 -58.61
N PHE A 291 -6.05 -16.78 -58.04
CA PHE A 291 -5.31 -17.78 -58.82
C PHE A 291 -6.26 -18.70 -59.60
N ASN A 292 -7.30 -19.25 -58.96
CA ASN A 292 -8.29 -20.12 -59.59
C ASN A 292 -9.09 -19.38 -60.67
N HIS A 293 -9.50 -18.13 -60.42
CA HIS A 293 -10.16 -17.28 -61.41
C HIS A 293 -9.26 -17.05 -62.64
N THR A 294 -7.96 -16.75 -62.44
CA THR A 294 -7.02 -16.64 -63.57
C THR A 294 -6.77 -17.96 -64.29
N ARG A 295 -6.93 -19.11 -63.60
CA ARG A 295 -6.79 -20.45 -64.21
C ARG A 295 -8.00 -20.79 -65.09
N LYS A 296 -9.22 -20.61 -64.57
CA LYS A 296 -10.49 -20.77 -65.32
C LYS A 296 -10.50 -19.95 -66.62
N LEU A 297 -10.12 -18.67 -66.53
CA LEU A 297 -9.98 -17.77 -67.69
C LEU A 297 -8.94 -18.23 -68.73
N ALA A 298 -7.93 -19.00 -68.34
CA ALA A 298 -6.93 -19.55 -69.26
C ALA A 298 -7.35 -20.91 -69.85
N GLU A 299 -8.24 -21.63 -69.16
CA GLU A 299 -8.74 -22.96 -69.56
C GLU A 299 -10.03 -22.88 -70.39
N ASN A 300 -10.65 -21.68 -70.53
CA ASN A 300 -11.94 -21.45 -71.19
C ASN A 300 -13.08 -22.34 -70.61
N GLU A 301 -13.03 -22.60 -69.30
CA GLU A 301 -14.17 -23.18 -68.58
C GLU A 301 -15.21 -22.06 -68.36
N GLU A 302 -16.32 -22.10 -69.11
CA GLU A 302 -17.47 -21.19 -68.89
C GLU A 302 -18.15 -21.51 -67.54
N ASP A 303 -18.50 -20.47 -66.76
CA ASP A 303 -19.01 -20.61 -65.39
C ASP A 303 -20.49 -21.04 -65.36
N ASP A 304 -20.76 -22.34 -65.22
CA ASP A 304 -22.08 -22.90 -64.86
C ASP A 304 -22.35 -22.87 -63.33
N GLU A 305 -21.95 -21.80 -62.63
CA GLU A 305 -22.28 -21.56 -61.20
C GLU A 305 -22.92 -20.17 -60.96
N GLU A 306 -24.06 -19.91 -61.60
CA GLU A 306 -25.10 -19.13 -60.92
C GLU A 306 -25.76 -20.02 -59.83
N ILE A 307 -26.34 -19.39 -58.80
CA ILE A 307 -27.07 -20.03 -57.65
C ILE A 307 -26.19 -20.59 -56.50
N ILE A 308 -25.31 -19.78 -55.90
CA ILE A 308 -24.90 -19.97 -54.47
C ILE A 308 -24.90 -18.65 -53.67
N ASP A 309 -24.48 -17.52 -54.25
CA ASP A 309 -24.24 -16.28 -53.47
C ASP A 309 -25.47 -15.69 -52.75
N ALA A 310 -26.68 -15.93 -53.25
CA ALA A 310 -27.92 -15.41 -52.66
C ALA A 310 -28.27 -15.96 -51.27
N GLU A 311 -27.79 -17.16 -50.90
CA GLU A 311 -28.00 -17.71 -49.54
C GLU A 311 -26.93 -17.24 -48.54
N ARG A 312 -25.78 -16.77 -49.00
CA ARG A 312 -24.64 -16.40 -48.13
C ARG A 312 -24.84 -15.02 -47.51
N ASP A 313 -25.20 -14.02 -48.32
CA ASP A 313 -25.52 -12.67 -47.85
C ASP A 313 -26.69 -12.67 -46.85
N HIS A 314 -27.70 -13.53 -47.06
CA HIS A 314 -28.85 -13.63 -46.17
C HIS A 314 -28.54 -14.19 -44.77
N ARG A 315 -27.40 -14.88 -44.59
CA ARG A 315 -26.92 -15.29 -43.26
C ARG A 315 -26.07 -14.20 -42.59
N GLU A 316 -25.21 -13.50 -43.32
CA GLU A 316 -24.33 -12.47 -42.74
C GLU A 316 -25.09 -11.22 -42.26
N GLU A 317 -26.27 -10.92 -42.80
CA GLU A 317 -27.12 -9.85 -42.25
C GLU A 317 -27.76 -10.19 -40.89
N GLN A 318 -27.94 -11.47 -40.56
CA GLN A 318 -28.61 -11.89 -39.32
C GLN A 318 -27.68 -11.92 -38.09
N GLU A 319 -26.36 -12.02 -38.27
CA GLU A 319 -25.38 -12.10 -37.18
C GLU A 319 -24.67 -10.77 -36.82
N LYS A 320 -25.26 -9.61 -37.15
CA LYS A 320 -24.75 -8.31 -36.66
C LYS A 320 -25.23 -8.05 -35.21
N PRO A 321 -24.34 -8.06 -34.19
CA PRO A 321 -24.75 -7.76 -32.81
C PRO A 321 -25.22 -6.30 -32.68
N GLN A 322 -26.40 -6.10 -32.09
CA GLN A 322 -27.00 -4.78 -31.92
C GLN A 322 -26.12 -3.85 -31.06
N ASP A 323 -25.65 -2.74 -31.64
CA ASP A 323 -24.91 -1.69 -30.91
C ASP A 323 -25.86 -0.87 -30.03
N LEU A 324 -26.01 -1.28 -28.77
CA LEU A 324 -26.90 -0.67 -27.78
C LEU A 324 -26.50 0.76 -27.33
N ARG A 325 -25.47 1.38 -27.93
CA ARG A 325 -24.94 2.71 -27.50
C ARG A 325 -25.67 3.94 -28.05
N LYS A 326 -26.76 3.79 -28.81
CA LYS A 326 -27.54 4.92 -29.36
C LYS A 326 -28.94 5.13 -28.76
N LYS A 327 -29.07 5.04 -27.43
CA LYS A 327 -30.17 5.73 -26.72
C LYS A 327 -29.81 7.19 -26.45
N ARG A 328 -30.01 8.06 -27.45
CA ARG A 328 -30.14 9.51 -27.21
C ARG A 328 -31.48 9.75 -26.53
N TYR A 329 -31.45 10.17 -25.26
CA TYR A 329 -32.65 10.76 -24.64
C TYR A 329 -32.95 12.11 -25.32
N LYS A 330 -34.21 12.28 -25.72
CA LYS A 330 -34.81 13.54 -26.14
C LYS A 330 -36.25 13.63 -25.63
N SER A 331 -36.39 14.07 -24.39
CA SER A 331 -37.31 15.15 -23.98
C SER A 331 -36.97 15.57 -22.55
#